data_AF-A0A073KII3-F1
#
_entry.id   AF-A0A073KII3-F1
#
_cell.length_a   1.000
_cell.length_b   1.000
_cell.length_c   1.000
_cell.angle_alpha   90.00
_cell.angle_beta   90.00
_cell.angle_gamma   90.00
#
_symmetry.space_group_name_H-M   'P 1'
#
loop_
_entity.id
_entity.type
_entity.pdbx_description
1 polymer ?
#
loop_
_entity_poly.entity_id
_entity_poly.type
_entity_poly.pdbx_seq_one_letter_code
_entity_poly.pdbx_strand_id
1 'polypeptide(L)' 'MKQELGFVLKAEGILGDLEVELREIYDNHEDIYSNEHIQMRELLGIIRATKKDIEKIGGKLIPSSEFDL' A
#
# COMPACT_ATOMS: atom_id res chain seq x y z
N MET A 1 -13.19 -14.67 9.08
CA MET A 1 -13.42 -13.21 9.17
C MET A 1 -12.46 -12.47 10.10
N LYS A 2 -12.51 -12.60 11.44
CA LYS A 2 -11.61 -11.81 12.33
C LYS A 2 -10.11 -11.97 12.02
N GLN A 3 -9.68 -13.20 11.75
CA GLN A 3 -8.28 -13.50 11.41
C GLN A 3 -7.88 -12.92 10.04
N GLU A 4 -8.76 -13.03 9.04
CA GLU A 4 -8.55 -12.47 7.68
C GLU A 4 -8.47 -10.94 7.71
N LEU A 5 -9.35 -10.29 8.47
CA LEU A 5 -9.32 -8.84 8.68
C LEU A 5 -8.01 -8.42 9.37
N GLY A 6 -7.56 -9.18 10.37
CA GLY A 6 -6.25 -8.96 11.01
C GLY A 6 -5.08 -9.05 10.04
N PHE A 7 -5.10 -9.99 9.09
CA PHE A 7 -4.08 -10.07 8.04
C PHE A 7 -4.13 -8.89 7.08
N VAL A 8 -5.33 -8.44 6.68
CA VAL A 8 -5.52 -7.27 5.81
C VAL A 8 -4.95 -6.02 6.46
N LEU A 9 -5.31 -5.74 7.73
CA LEU A 9 -4.81 -4.57 8.46
C LEU A 9 -3.27 -4.61 8.61
N LYS A 10 -2.70 -5.79 8.86
CA LYS A 10 -1.24 -5.93 8.94
C LYS A 10 -0.58 -5.66 7.59
N ALA A 11 -1.14 -6.17 6.50
CA ALA A 11 -0.61 -5.96 5.16
C ALA A 11 -0.74 -4.49 4.73
N GLU A 12 -1.85 -3.82 5.08
CA GLU A 12 -2.04 -2.39 4.87
C GLU A 12 -0.96 -1.56 5.58
N GLY A 13 -0.67 -1.86 6.86
CA GLY A 13 0.40 -1.21 7.61
C GLY A 13 1.77 -1.37 6.94
N ILE A 14 2.15 -2.61 6.58
CA ILE A 14 3.43 -2.90 5.92
C ILE A 14 3.56 -2.16 4.57
N LEU A 15 2.49 -2.13 3.76
CA LEU A 15 2.52 -1.39 2.49
C LEU A 15 2.53 0.12 2.71
N GLY A 16 1.95 0.61 3.80
CA GLY A 16 2.03 2.00 4.23
C GLY A 16 3.47 2.41 4.49
N ASP A 17 4.16 1.66 5.35
CA ASP A 17 5.56 1.91 5.71
C ASP A 17 6.47 1.83 4.46
N LEU A 18 6.29 0.80 3.63
CA LEU A 18 7.06 0.62 2.40
C LEU A 18 6.85 1.75 1.40
N GLU A 19 5.62 2.28 1.25
CA GLU A 19 5.37 3.42 0.37
C GLU A 19 6.11 4.67 0.85
N VAL A 20 6.12 4.91 2.17
CA VAL A 20 6.80 6.08 2.77
C VAL A 20 8.30 5.98 2.54
N GLU A 21 8.92 4.87 2.93
CA GLU A 21 10.36 4.66 2.78
C GLU A 21 10.80 4.77 1.31
N LEU A 22 10.08 4.12 0.39
CA LEU A 22 10.42 4.17 -1.03
C LEU A 22 10.22 5.57 -1.62
N ARG A 23 9.18 6.29 -1.19
CA ARG A 23 8.95 7.67 -1.65
C ARG A 23 10.08 8.59 -1.20
N GLU A 24 10.53 8.47 0.05
CA GLU A 24 11.68 9.24 0.55
C GLU A 24 12.94 8.98 -0.26
N ILE A 25 13.22 7.73 -0.63
CA ILE A 25 14.37 7.40 -1.48
C ILE A 25 14.19 7.97 -2.89
N TYR A 26 13.00 7.80 -3.48
CA TYR A 26 12.67 8.28 -4.82
C TYR A 26 12.80 9.82 -4.91
N ASP A 27 12.22 10.55 -3.96
CA ASP A 27 12.20 12.03 -3.96
C ASP A 27 13.60 12.63 -3.72
N ASN A 28 14.50 11.91 -3.04
CA ASN A 28 15.87 12.35 -2.76
C ASN A 28 16.91 11.82 -3.77
N HIS A 29 16.51 11.08 -4.80
CA HIS A 29 17.45 10.50 -5.75
C HIS A 29 17.94 11.54 -6.76
N GLU A 30 19.26 11.73 -6.86
CA GLU A 30 19.87 12.80 -7.65
C GLU A 30 19.68 12.66 -9.17
N ASP A 31 19.70 11.43 -9.69
CA ASP A 31 19.55 11.16 -11.12
C ASP A 31 18.16 10.62 -11.44
N ILE A 32 17.25 11.52 -11.84
CA ILE A 32 15.86 11.17 -12.14
C ILE A 32 15.68 10.36 -13.43
N TYR A 33 16.73 10.22 -14.25
CA TYR A 33 16.71 9.45 -15.49
C TYR A 33 17.44 8.11 -15.36
N SER A 34 18.00 7.83 -14.18
CA SER A 34 18.63 6.54 -13.88
C SER A 34 17.60 5.41 -13.99
N ASN A 35 18.09 4.20 -14.31
CA ASN A 35 17.24 3.01 -14.31
C ASN A 35 16.65 2.77 -12.92
N GLU A 36 17.42 3.06 -11.88
CA GLU A 36 17.04 2.95 -10.48
C GLU A 36 15.85 3.88 -10.17
N HIS A 37 15.88 5.14 -10.59
CA HIS A 37 14.77 6.07 -10.38
C HIS A 37 13.50 5.61 -11.11
N ILE A 38 13.65 5.12 -12.35
CA ILE A 38 12.52 4.57 -13.12
C ILE A 38 11.92 3.34 -12.42
N GLN A 39 12.76 2.42 -11.95
CA GLN A 39 12.33 1.24 -11.20
C GLN A 39 11.64 1.60 -9.88
N MET A 40 12.15 2.59 -9.15
CA MET A 40 11.50 3.10 -7.93
C MET A 40 10.12 3.68 -8.23
N ARG A 41 9.97 4.43 -9.32
CA ARG A 41 8.67 4.96 -9.78
C ARG A 41 7.68 3.83 -10.08
N GLU A 42 8.12 2.82 -10.81
CA GLU A 42 7.30 1.65 -11.15
C GLU A 42 6.87 0.89 -9.90
N LEU A 43 7.79 0.66 -8.97
CA LEU A 43 7.54 -0.01 -7.70
C LEU A 43 6.54 0.79 -6.82
N LEU A 44 6.67 2.12 -6.75
CA LEU A 44 5.67 2.99 -6.10
C LEU A 44 4.28 2.83 -6.73
N GLY A 45 4.21 2.69 -8.06
CA GLY A 45 2.97 2.42 -8.77
C GLY A 45 2.33 1.10 -8.36
N ILE A 46 3.14 0.04 -8.27
CA ILE A 46 2.70 -1.30 -7.83
C ILE A 46 2.19 -1.25 -6.39
N ILE A 47 2.94 -0.66 -5.46
CA ILE A 47 2.55 -0.56 -4.05
C ILE A 47 1.19 0.14 -3.91
N ARG A 48 0.99 1.27 -4.62
CA ARG A 48 -0.30 1.98 -4.61
C ARG A 48 -1.45 1.16 -5.18
N ALA A 49 -1.21 0.39 -6.23
CA ALA A 49 -2.21 -0.51 -6.79
C ALA A 49 -2.57 -1.61 -5.78
N THR A 50 -1.57 -2.24 -5.16
CA THR A 50 -1.77 -3.27 -4.14
C THR A 50 -2.52 -2.74 -2.93
N LYS A 51 -2.21 -1.53 -2.43
CA LYS A 51 -2.95 -0.89 -1.33
C LYS A 51 -4.44 -0.74 -1.64
N LYS A 52 -4.79 -0.30 -2.86
CA LYS A 52 -6.20 -0.21 -3.30
C LYS A 52 -6.89 -1.56 -3.33
N ASP A 53 -6.17 -2.63 -3.69
CA ASP A 53 -6.74 -3.97 -3.68
C ASP A 53 -6.95 -4.51 -2.27
N ILE A 54 -6.01 -4.24 -1.36
CA ILE A 54 -6.16 -4.55 0.08
C ILE A 54 -7.36 -3.82 0.68
N GLU A 55 -7.54 -2.53 0.38
CA GLU A 55 -8.69 -1.75 0.85
C GLU A 55 -10.02 -2.36 0.37
N LYS A 56 -10.12 -2.73 -0.91
CA LYS A 56 -11.30 -3.41 -1.46
C LYS A 56 -11.56 -4.76 -0.81
N ILE A 57 -10.52 -5.52 -0.48
CA ILE A 57 -10.65 -6.81 0.22
C ILE A 57 -11.11 -6.56 1.65
N GLY A 58 -10.47 -5.63 2.36
CA GLY A 58 -10.79 -5.25 3.73
C GLY A 58 -12.23 -4.78 3.89
N GLY A 59 -12.70 -3.89 3.00
CA GLY A 59 -14.07 -3.41 3.01
C GLY A 59 -15.12 -4.52 2.86
N LYS A 60 -14.79 -5.64 2.21
CA LYS A 60 -15.68 -6.82 2.12
C LYS A 60 -15.66 -7.70 3.37
N LEU A 61 -14.66 -7.56 4.23
CA LEU A 61 -14.51 -8.33 5.46
C LEU A 61 -15.10 -7.61 6.68
N ILE A 62 -15.33 -6.30 6.60
CA ILE A 62 -15.99 -5.52 7.64
C ILE A 62 -17.49 -5.89 7.63
N PRO A 63 -18.06 -6.34 8.77
CA PRO A 63 -19.49 -6.63 8.87
C PRO A 63 -20.34 -5.39 8.57
N SER A 64 -21.47 -5.56 7.88
CA SER A 64 -22.39 -4.46 7.54
C SER A 64 -22.86 -3.67 8.76
N SER A 65 -22.97 -4.32 9.93
CA SER A 65 -23.38 -3.71 11.20
C SER A 65 -22.43 -2.62 11.72
N GLU A 66 -21.20 -2.56 11.22
CA GLU A 66 -20.23 -1.50 11.54
C GLU A 66 -20.49 -0.22 10.73
N PHE A 67 -21.37 -0.26 9.71
CA PHE A 67 -21.69 0.88 8.84
C PHE A 67 -23.09 1.48 9.10
N ASP A 68 -23.89 0.88 9.99
CA ASP A 68 -25.24 1.34 10.34
C ASP A 68 -25.24 2.44 11.43
N LEU A 69 -24.49 3.53 11.20
CA LEU A 69 -24.45 4.73 12.06
C LEU A 69 -25.31 5.88 11.51
#